data_AF-A0A9W8A2T9-F1
#
_entry.id   AF-A0A9W8A2T9-F1
#
_cell.length_a   1.000
_cell.length_b   1.000
_cell.length_c   1.000
_cell.angle_alpha   90.00
_cell.angle_beta   90.00
_cell.angle_gamma   90.00
#
_symmetry.space_group_name_H-M   'P 1'
#
loop_
_entity.id
_entity.type
_entity.pdbx_description
1 polymer ?
#
loop_
_entity_poly.entity_id
_entity_poly.type
_entity_poly.pdbx_seq_one_letter_code
_entity_poly.pdbx_strand_id
1 'polypeptide(L)'
;MCLKNARHFTVGTFHNSFAIPKCPLQRNFASLPNRNLNQKFYENRVLDRYSSQDAKKLNEDKLLSSANYVRTELPVRISHWVRDFQSLPYIVGTNPHMRLVYDLYWQVFDEIRKFSQIRSLDDNRRFCKLLSRNLGTHSHVISQLGLGVNECLTLITPTEIDQFMNKMLVARISRRTLAEQHIALSNQFDEDILSVSGESSFDHAPLGFSTQRTGIVKPACDIAQLLHGCAIKIQAQFEDAYDLPPDTAPQIVIEGNRDASFMCVPDNIEYIVYELLKNLVRAILKKGQANKRGVNADALPPIFVTICSNDQDITIRVSDQGGGIPYEILPHTWSYSNPEKLHCMDSFNQVNKLEAKVSESERTFPFLSF
;
A
#
# COMPACT_ATOMS: atom_id res chain seq x y z
N MET A 1 34.28 22.06 -14.09
CA MET A 1 34.44 20.95 -13.11
C MET A 1 33.29 21.05 -12.11
N CYS A 2 32.07 20.74 -12.56
CA CYS A 2 30.83 20.90 -11.81
C CYS A 2 30.29 19.53 -11.42
N LEU A 3 30.62 19.05 -10.23
CA LEU A 3 29.89 17.96 -9.58
C LEU A 3 28.67 18.59 -8.91
N LYS A 4 27.58 18.76 -9.66
CA LYS A 4 26.28 19.13 -9.09
C LYS A 4 25.66 17.88 -8.47
N ASN A 5 25.54 17.94 -7.16
CA ASN A 5 24.93 16.95 -6.27
C ASN A 5 23.52 16.56 -6.72
N ALA A 6 23.38 15.43 -7.42
CA ALA A 6 22.14 14.66 -7.45
C ALA A 6 22.12 13.83 -6.16
N ARG A 7 21.25 14.15 -5.21
CA ARG A 7 21.04 13.29 -4.03
C ARG A 7 20.11 12.15 -4.44
N HIS A 8 20.66 10.95 -4.41
CA HIS A 8 20.02 9.71 -4.84
C HIS A 8 19.16 9.16 -3.70
N PHE A 9 17.90 8.84 -3.98
CA PHE A 9 17.06 8.07 -3.06
C PHE A 9 16.67 6.74 -3.72
N THR A 10 17.13 5.64 -3.14
CA THR A 10 16.65 4.28 -3.45
C THR A 10 15.53 3.98 -2.46
N VAL A 11 14.29 3.81 -2.93
CA VAL A 11 13.11 3.81 -2.04
C VAL A 11 12.51 2.42 -1.83
N GLY A 12 13.12 1.36 -2.34
CA GLY A 12 12.72 0.01 -1.98
C GLY A 12 13.54 -1.06 -2.66
N THR A 13 13.89 -2.08 -1.89
CA THR A 13 14.44 -3.35 -2.36
C THR A 13 13.42 -4.41 -1.98
N PHE A 14 12.70 -4.95 -2.96
CA PHE A 14 11.64 -5.93 -2.74
C PHE A 14 12.19 -7.35 -2.93
N HIS A 15 12.45 -8.06 -1.82
CA HIS A 15 13.08 -9.39 -1.83
C HIS A 15 12.21 -10.46 -2.53
N ASN A 16 12.68 -10.90 -3.68
CA ASN A 16 12.44 -12.18 -4.33
C ASN A 16 13.20 -13.30 -3.56
N SER A 17 12.48 -14.09 -2.77
CA SER A 17 13.03 -15.35 -2.22
C SER A 17 13.06 -16.50 -3.25
N PHE A 18 12.84 -16.21 -4.54
CA PHE A 18 12.41 -17.18 -5.56
C PHE A 18 13.43 -17.47 -6.66
N ALA A 19 14.72 -17.18 -6.45
CA ALA A 19 15.76 -17.68 -7.35
C ALA A 19 15.80 -19.21 -7.28
N ILE A 20 15.30 -19.90 -8.31
CA ILE A 20 15.48 -21.35 -8.48
C ILE A 20 16.99 -21.60 -8.61
N PRO A 21 17.66 -22.27 -7.65
CA PRO A 21 19.08 -22.48 -7.77
C PRO A 21 19.34 -23.62 -8.78
N LYS A 22 19.78 -23.27 -9.98
CA LYS A 22 20.58 -24.19 -10.80
C LYS A 22 22.04 -24.15 -10.31
N CYS A 23 22.33 -24.71 -9.13
CA CYS A 23 23.66 -25.24 -8.78
C CYS A 23 23.72 -25.82 -7.36
N PRO A 24 24.37 -26.97 -7.14
CA PRO A 24 24.58 -27.54 -5.82
C PRO A 24 25.94 -27.07 -5.27
N LEU A 25 25.96 -25.95 -4.54
CA LEU A 25 27.08 -25.63 -3.65
C LEU A 25 26.53 -25.13 -2.32
N GLN A 26 26.44 -26.04 -1.35
CA GLN A 26 26.31 -25.71 0.06
C GLN A 26 27.46 -24.78 0.45
N ARG A 27 27.16 -23.55 0.83
CA ARG A 27 28.04 -22.72 1.66
C ARG A 27 27.34 -22.36 2.95
N ASN A 28 27.81 -23.00 4.02
CA ASN A 28 27.55 -22.61 5.40
C ASN A 28 27.96 -21.15 5.60
N PHE A 29 27.04 -20.30 6.08
CA PHE A 29 27.41 -19.00 6.62
C PHE A 29 26.78 -18.79 7.99
N ALA A 30 27.68 -18.44 8.91
CA ALA A 30 27.50 -18.25 10.33
C ALA A 30 26.49 -17.14 10.67
N SER A 31 25.92 -17.26 11.87
CA SER A 31 25.00 -16.34 12.52
C SER A 31 25.54 -14.90 12.59
N LEU A 32 24.82 -13.95 11.99
CA LEU A 32 24.99 -12.51 12.21
C LEU A 32 23.92 -12.00 13.19
N PRO A 33 24.26 -11.10 14.13
CA PRO A 33 23.42 -10.78 15.27
C PRO A 33 22.33 -9.74 14.95
N ASN A 34 21.18 -9.95 15.61
CA ASN A 34 20.10 -9.01 15.93
C ASN A 34 19.58 -8.07 14.82
N ARG A 35 18.62 -8.56 14.00
CA ARG A 35 17.88 -7.76 13.00
C ARG A 35 16.45 -7.43 13.47
N ASN A 36 16.03 -6.18 13.24
CA ASN A 36 14.75 -5.60 13.66
C ASN A 36 13.52 -6.29 13.05
N LEU A 37 12.39 -6.29 13.76
CA LEU A 37 11.12 -6.93 13.33
C LEU A 37 10.60 -6.46 11.96
N ASN A 38 10.89 -5.21 11.57
CA ASN A 38 10.44 -4.65 10.29
C ASN A 38 11.09 -5.31 9.06
N GLN A 39 12.31 -5.85 9.19
CA GLN A 39 12.95 -6.66 8.13
C GLN A 39 12.31 -8.04 7.99
N LYS A 40 11.76 -8.59 9.08
CA LYS A 40 11.21 -9.95 9.12
C LYS A 40 9.93 -10.14 8.31
N PHE A 41 9.19 -9.06 8.00
CA PHE A 41 7.94 -9.19 7.25
C PHE A 41 8.18 -9.54 5.76
N TYR A 42 9.20 -8.94 5.14
CA TYR A 42 9.54 -9.15 3.73
C TYR A 42 10.66 -10.20 3.51
N GLU A 43 11.45 -10.53 4.55
CA GLU A 43 12.47 -11.61 4.50
C GLU A 43 11.90 -13.01 4.83
N ASN A 44 10.57 -13.15 4.92
CA ASN A 44 9.94 -14.37 5.43
C ASN A 44 9.91 -15.48 4.36
N ARG A 45 10.96 -16.32 4.33
CA ARG A 45 11.10 -17.53 3.47
C ARG A 45 10.09 -18.65 3.75
N VAL A 46 9.09 -18.41 4.61
CA VAL A 46 7.98 -19.34 4.83
C VAL A 46 7.24 -19.63 3.52
N LEU A 47 7.17 -18.64 2.62
CA LEU A 47 6.51 -18.77 1.32
C LEU A 47 7.28 -19.64 0.31
N ASP A 48 8.58 -19.84 0.48
CA ASP A 48 9.42 -20.63 -0.45
C ASP A 48 8.96 -22.10 -0.56
N ARG A 49 8.36 -22.63 0.51
CA ARG A 49 7.82 -24.01 0.50
C ARG A 49 6.51 -24.13 -0.29
N TYR A 50 5.80 -23.02 -0.44
CA TYR A 50 4.51 -22.96 -1.13
C TYR A 50 4.66 -22.47 -2.57
N SER A 51 5.77 -21.79 -2.90
CA SER A 51 6.06 -21.27 -4.23
C SER A 51 6.37 -22.35 -5.27
N SER A 52 6.92 -23.48 -4.82
CA SER A 52 7.27 -24.63 -5.67
C SER A 52 6.09 -25.58 -5.91
N GLN A 53 4.93 -25.33 -5.28
CA GLN A 53 3.75 -26.13 -5.48
C GLN A 53 2.91 -25.53 -6.61
N ASP A 54 2.50 -26.36 -7.57
CA ASP A 54 1.54 -25.93 -8.58
C ASP A 54 0.31 -25.34 -7.90
N ALA A 55 -0.16 -24.20 -8.40
CA ALA A 55 -1.35 -23.53 -7.91
C ALA A 55 -2.56 -24.46 -8.07
N LYS A 56 -2.82 -25.28 -7.04
CA LYS A 56 -3.91 -26.24 -7.06
C LYS A 56 -5.22 -25.45 -7.18
N LYS A 57 -6.04 -25.75 -8.18
CA LYS A 57 -7.36 -25.14 -8.44
C LYS A 57 -8.13 -24.87 -7.15
N LEU A 58 -8.71 -23.67 -7.04
CA LEU A 58 -9.55 -23.28 -5.92
C LEU A 58 -10.76 -24.22 -5.86
N ASN A 59 -11.02 -24.78 -4.68
CA ASN A 59 -12.18 -25.64 -4.42
C ASN A 59 -12.87 -25.16 -3.14
N GLU A 60 -14.08 -25.66 -2.91
CA GLU A 60 -14.89 -25.28 -1.76
C GLU A 60 -14.14 -25.48 -0.43
N ASP A 61 -13.51 -26.64 -0.22
CA ASP A 61 -12.76 -26.94 1.01
C ASP A 61 -11.66 -25.91 1.31
N LYS A 62 -10.87 -25.51 0.29
CA LYS A 62 -9.83 -24.49 0.46
C LYS A 62 -10.43 -23.12 0.73
N LEU A 63 -11.56 -22.79 0.10
CA LEU A 63 -12.23 -21.52 0.31
C LEU A 63 -12.75 -21.44 1.75
N LEU A 64 -13.42 -22.48 2.24
CA LEU A 64 -13.90 -22.56 3.63
C LEU A 64 -12.75 -22.61 4.65
N SER A 65 -11.64 -23.26 4.30
CA SER A 65 -10.41 -23.22 5.11
C SER A 65 -9.82 -21.81 5.18
N SER A 66 -9.76 -21.10 4.05
CA SER A 66 -9.32 -19.70 3.98
C SER A 66 -10.24 -18.80 4.82
N ALA A 67 -11.55 -18.97 4.71
CA ALA A 67 -12.54 -18.24 5.49
C ALA A 67 -12.33 -18.40 7.00
N ASN A 68 -12.17 -19.66 7.46
CA ASN A 68 -11.94 -19.95 8.87
C ASN A 68 -10.57 -19.48 9.36
N TYR A 69 -9.55 -19.48 8.51
CA TYR A 69 -8.25 -18.86 8.82
C TYR A 69 -8.43 -17.36 9.09
N VAL A 70 -9.08 -16.62 8.18
CA VAL A 70 -9.34 -15.18 8.36
C VAL A 70 -10.19 -14.91 9.59
N ARG A 71 -11.26 -15.69 9.81
CA ARG A 71 -12.14 -15.61 10.98
C ARG A 71 -11.40 -15.80 12.31
N THR A 72 -10.35 -16.62 12.33
CA THR A 72 -9.56 -16.91 13.53
C THR A 72 -8.44 -15.89 13.73
N GLU A 73 -7.76 -15.50 12.66
CA GLU A 73 -6.60 -14.60 12.69
C GLU A 73 -6.97 -13.14 12.93
N LEU A 74 -8.03 -12.63 12.28
CA LEU A 74 -8.38 -11.21 12.37
C LEU A 74 -8.70 -10.76 13.81
N PRO A 75 -9.53 -11.47 14.61
CA PRO A 75 -9.79 -11.09 16.00
C PRO A 75 -8.53 -11.01 16.85
N VAL A 76 -7.57 -11.92 16.67
CA VAL A 76 -6.29 -11.92 17.40
C VAL A 76 -5.46 -10.67 17.02
N ARG A 77 -5.39 -10.35 15.72
CA ARG A 77 -4.66 -9.16 15.26
C ARG A 77 -5.33 -7.85 15.68
N ILE A 78 -6.65 -7.83 15.79
CA ILE A 78 -7.39 -6.65 16.25
C ILE A 78 -7.30 -6.52 17.77
N SER A 79 -7.35 -7.61 18.54
CA SER A 79 -7.26 -7.55 20.00
C SER A 79 -5.92 -6.98 20.48
N HIS A 80 -4.81 -7.35 19.83
CA HIS A 80 -3.51 -6.74 20.08
C HIS A 80 -3.53 -5.22 19.84
N TRP A 81 -4.20 -4.79 18.78
CA TRP A 81 -4.32 -3.37 18.45
C TRP A 81 -5.22 -2.60 19.44
N VAL A 82 -6.33 -3.20 19.85
CA VAL A 82 -7.20 -2.65 20.92
C VAL A 82 -6.40 -2.49 22.21
N ARG A 83 -5.56 -3.48 22.57
CA ARG A 83 -4.68 -3.38 23.73
C ARG A 83 -3.63 -2.27 23.58
N ASP A 84 -3.04 -2.13 22.41
CA ASP A 84 -2.08 -1.04 22.15
C ASP A 84 -2.73 0.33 22.32
N PHE A 85 -3.98 0.51 21.85
CA PHE A 85 -4.77 1.72 22.11
C PHE A 85 -5.04 1.96 23.60
N GLN A 86 -5.37 0.90 24.35
CA GLN A 86 -5.61 0.98 25.80
C GLN A 86 -4.34 1.30 26.59
N SER A 87 -3.15 1.07 26.01
CA SER A 87 -1.87 1.41 26.62
C SER A 87 -1.44 2.86 26.42
N LEU A 88 -2.17 3.64 25.60
CA LEU A 88 -1.89 5.06 25.40
C LEU A 88 -2.13 5.85 26.69
N PRO A 89 -1.43 6.99 26.88
CA PRO A 89 -1.72 7.91 27.96
C PRO A 89 -3.21 8.31 27.94
N TYR A 90 -3.83 8.36 29.13
CA TYR A 90 -5.28 8.58 29.26
C TYR A 90 -5.76 9.81 28.46
N ILE A 91 -5.03 10.92 28.53
CA ILE A 91 -5.36 12.17 27.84
C ILE A 91 -5.44 11.99 26.31
N VAL A 92 -4.61 11.12 25.73
CA VAL A 92 -4.61 10.81 24.30
C VAL A 92 -5.72 9.82 23.96
N GLY A 93 -5.97 8.82 24.81
CA GLY A 93 -7.11 7.92 24.65
C GLY A 93 -8.48 8.61 24.76
N THR A 94 -8.56 9.74 25.47
CA THR A 94 -9.78 10.56 25.57
C THR A 94 -10.00 11.52 24.41
N ASN A 95 -9.00 11.72 23.55
CA ASN A 95 -9.15 12.55 22.36
C ASN A 95 -10.31 12.01 21.47
N PRO A 96 -11.24 12.86 20.98
CA PRO A 96 -12.41 12.42 20.23
C PRO A 96 -12.07 11.58 18.98
N HIS A 97 -11.02 11.97 18.25
CA HIS A 97 -10.58 11.26 17.05
C HIS A 97 -9.93 9.92 17.39
N MET A 98 -9.06 9.88 18.42
CA MET A 98 -8.45 8.64 18.89
C MET A 98 -9.50 7.66 19.42
N ARG A 99 -10.48 8.16 20.19
CA ARG A 99 -11.61 7.38 20.71
C ARG A 99 -12.45 6.80 19.58
N LEU A 100 -12.77 7.59 18.55
CA LEU A 100 -13.52 7.11 17.40
C LEU A 100 -12.79 5.93 16.73
N VAL A 101 -11.48 6.04 16.50
CA VAL A 101 -10.70 4.94 15.92
C VAL A 101 -10.71 3.70 16.83
N TYR A 102 -10.58 3.89 18.14
CA TYR A 102 -10.70 2.80 19.10
C TYR A 102 -12.06 2.09 19.02
N ASP A 103 -13.16 2.84 19.03
CA ASP A 103 -14.53 2.30 18.98
C ASP A 103 -14.77 1.53 17.68
N LEU A 104 -14.29 2.04 16.55
CA LEU A 104 -14.36 1.36 15.25
C LEU A 104 -13.64 0.01 15.26
N TYR A 105 -12.47 -0.09 15.87
CA TYR A 105 -11.74 -1.37 15.98
C TYR A 105 -12.36 -2.31 17.00
N TRP A 106 -12.89 -1.79 18.11
CA TRP A 106 -13.62 -2.57 19.10
C TRP A 106 -14.86 -3.23 18.51
N GLN A 107 -15.66 -2.48 17.75
CA GLN A 107 -16.85 -2.99 17.06
C GLN A 107 -16.49 -4.13 16.10
N VAL A 108 -15.47 -3.96 15.27
CA VAL A 108 -15.05 -5.02 14.33
C VAL A 108 -14.54 -6.25 15.08
N PHE A 109 -13.79 -6.08 16.17
CA PHE A 109 -13.38 -7.19 17.01
C PHE A 109 -14.59 -7.97 17.55
N ASP A 110 -15.58 -7.25 18.10
CA ASP A 110 -16.78 -7.84 18.69
C ASP A 110 -17.66 -8.56 17.67
N GLU A 111 -17.75 -8.02 16.46
CA GLU A 111 -18.49 -8.65 15.37
C GLU A 111 -17.81 -9.92 14.84
N ILE A 112 -16.51 -9.86 14.53
CA ILE A 112 -15.79 -11.00 13.94
C ILE A 112 -15.68 -12.14 14.96
N ARG A 113 -15.41 -11.85 16.24
CA ARG A 113 -15.30 -12.90 17.27
C ARG A 113 -16.61 -13.65 17.50
N LYS A 114 -17.76 -13.01 17.24
CA LYS A 114 -19.11 -13.60 17.38
C LYS A 114 -19.52 -14.40 16.15
N PHE A 115 -18.81 -14.24 15.03
CA PHE A 115 -19.12 -14.98 13.81
C PHE A 115 -18.81 -16.47 14.00
N SER A 116 -19.84 -17.30 13.84
CA SER A 116 -19.74 -18.75 14.03
C SER A 116 -18.79 -19.38 13.01
N GLN A 117 -18.36 -20.62 13.28
CA GLN A 117 -17.54 -21.36 12.35
C GLN A 117 -18.20 -21.44 10.97
N ILE A 118 -17.46 -21.13 9.91
CA ILE A 118 -17.93 -21.10 8.53
C ILE A 118 -17.92 -22.55 8.01
N ARG A 119 -19.09 -23.11 7.69
CA ARG A 119 -19.23 -24.50 7.25
C ARG A 119 -19.84 -24.64 5.86
N SER A 120 -20.38 -23.56 5.31
CA SER A 120 -21.04 -23.54 4.02
C SER A 120 -20.62 -22.32 3.20
N LEU A 121 -20.86 -22.38 1.89
CA LEU A 121 -20.68 -21.23 1.00
C LEU A 121 -21.59 -20.05 1.36
N ASP A 122 -22.78 -20.29 1.92
CA ASP A 122 -23.66 -19.21 2.39
C ASP A 122 -23.06 -18.49 3.61
N ASP A 123 -22.52 -19.25 4.57
CA ASP A 123 -21.76 -18.66 5.69
C ASP A 123 -20.59 -17.82 5.19
N ASN A 124 -19.86 -18.33 4.19
CA ASN A 124 -18.74 -17.63 3.56
C ASN A 124 -19.19 -16.30 2.94
N ARG A 125 -20.28 -16.29 2.17
CA ARG A 125 -20.83 -15.07 1.57
C ARG A 125 -21.28 -14.06 2.63
N ARG A 126 -21.90 -14.52 3.73
CA ARG A 126 -22.25 -13.67 4.88
C ARG A 126 -21.01 -13.09 5.55
N PHE A 127 -19.95 -13.88 5.69
CA PHE A 127 -18.68 -13.43 6.23
C PHE A 127 -17.99 -12.40 5.33
N CYS A 128 -17.95 -12.63 4.01
CA CYS A 128 -17.41 -11.65 3.05
C CYS A 128 -18.16 -10.32 3.10
N LYS A 129 -19.50 -10.34 3.20
CA LYS A 129 -20.31 -9.11 3.39
C LYS A 129 -19.91 -8.34 4.64
N LEU A 130 -19.67 -9.05 5.75
CA LEU A 130 -19.20 -8.46 6.99
C LEU A 130 -17.80 -7.84 6.84
N LEU A 131 -16.86 -8.54 6.19
CA LEU A 131 -15.53 -8.02 5.91
C LEU A 131 -15.58 -6.78 5.00
N SER A 132 -16.34 -6.81 3.92
CA SER A 132 -16.48 -5.68 2.99
C SER A 132 -17.05 -4.44 3.67
N ARG A 133 -18.08 -4.61 4.50
CA ARG A 133 -18.62 -3.49 5.32
C ARG A 133 -17.53 -2.91 6.21
N ASN A 134 -16.77 -3.76 6.91
CA ASN A 134 -15.73 -3.32 7.84
C ASN A 134 -14.58 -2.60 7.12
N LEU A 135 -14.18 -3.07 5.94
CA LEU A 135 -13.19 -2.38 5.09
C LEU A 135 -13.66 -0.98 4.70
N GLY A 136 -14.94 -0.83 4.31
CA GLY A 136 -15.54 0.45 3.96
C GLY A 136 -15.64 1.41 5.15
N THR A 137 -16.12 0.94 6.30
CA THR A 137 -16.24 1.73 7.54
C THR A 137 -14.87 2.25 8.01
N HIS A 138 -13.80 1.49 7.80
CA HIS A 138 -12.45 1.83 8.24
C HIS A 138 -11.63 2.66 7.25
N SER A 139 -12.23 3.12 6.15
CA SER A 139 -11.57 3.99 5.15
C SER A 139 -11.12 5.33 5.76
N HIS A 140 -11.82 5.84 6.76
CA HIS A 140 -11.53 7.13 7.41
C HIS A 140 -10.53 7.05 8.56
N VAL A 141 -10.08 5.84 8.95
CA VAL A 141 -9.24 5.63 10.13
C VAL A 141 -7.92 6.41 10.07
N ILE A 142 -7.27 6.45 8.91
CA ILE A 142 -5.97 7.15 8.78
C ILE A 142 -6.16 8.66 8.98
N SER A 143 -7.21 9.24 8.40
CA SER A 143 -7.53 10.67 8.59
C SER A 143 -7.81 11.01 10.04
N GLN A 144 -8.65 10.21 10.71
CA GLN A 144 -8.96 10.40 12.12
C GLN A 144 -7.72 10.23 13.00
N LEU A 145 -6.87 9.25 12.70
CA LEU A 145 -5.63 9.07 13.45
C LEU A 145 -4.67 10.24 13.26
N GLY A 146 -4.56 10.78 12.04
CA GLY A 146 -3.77 11.98 11.76
C GLY A 146 -4.23 13.18 12.58
N LEU A 147 -5.54 13.44 12.63
CA LEU A 147 -6.13 14.51 13.45
C LEU A 147 -5.88 14.29 14.95
N GLY A 148 -6.16 13.09 15.46
CA GLY A 148 -5.98 12.78 16.88
C GLY A 148 -4.53 12.85 17.35
N VAL A 149 -3.60 12.36 16.54
CA VAL A 149 -2.16 12.46 16.81
C VAL A 149 -1.72 13.92 16.81
N ASN A 150 -2.18 14.70 15.82
CA ASN A 150 -1.86 16.13 15.72
C ASN A 150 -2.25 16.92 16.98
N GLU A 151 -3.47 16.69 17.46
CA GLU A 151 -3.97 17.34 18.69
C GLU A 151 -3.21 16.88 19.96
N CYS A 152 -2.50 15.75 19.90
CA CYS A 152 -1.80 15.15 21.03
C CYS A 152 -0.27 15.31 20.99
N LEU A 153 0.29 16.05 20.03
CA LEU A 153 1.75 16.17 19.85
C LEU A 153 2.50 16.75 21.04
N THR A 154 1.85 17.62 21.82
CA THR A 154 2.44 18.21 23.03
C THR A 154 2.35 17.28 24.24
N LEU A 155 1.61 16.17 24.12
CA LEU A 155 1.27 15.26 25.22
C LEU A 155 2.03 13.93 25.15
N ILE A 156 2.60 13.59 23.99
CA ILE A 156 3.35 12.35 23.74
C ILE A 156 4.68 12.71 23.06
N THR A 157 5.73 11.96 23.36
CA THR A 157 7.02 12.15 22.69
C THR A 157 6.94 11.80 21.20
N PRO A 158 7.69 12.50 20.30
CA PRO A 158 7.77 12.17 18.88
C PRO A 158 8.07 10.69 18.59
N THR A 159 8.96 10.08 19.39
CA THR A 159 9.35 8.67 19.24
C THR A 159 8.20 7.71 19.55
N GLU A 160 7.41 7.98 20.59
CA GLU A 160 6.26 7.15 20.94
C GLU A 160 5.15 7.25 19.88
N ILE A 161 4.90 8.46 19.36
CA ILE A 161 3.97 8.68 18.24
C ILE A 161 4.42 7.88 17.02
N ASP A 162 5.69 7.99 16.64
CA ASP A 162 6.22 7.29 15.47
C ASP A 162 6.14 5.77 15.64
N GLN A 163 6.42 5.24 16.83
CA GLN A 163 6.28 3.81 17.12
C GLN A 163 4.82 3.36 17.04
N PHE A 164 3.89 4.12 17.62
CA PHE A 164 2.47 3.84 17.60
C PHE A 164 1.90 3.86 16.17
N MET A 165 2.20 4.91 15.40
CA MET A 165 1.75 5.07 14.02
C MET A 165 2.29 3.95 13.12
N ASN A 166 3.58 3.62 13.22
CA ASN A 166 4.17 2.52 12.46
C ASN A 166 3.50 1.18 12.77
N LYS A 167 3.31 0.86 14.05
CA LYS A 167 2.60 -0.37 14.47
C LYS A 167 1.17 -0.39 13.93
N MET A 168 0.45 0.74 14.00
CA MET A 168 -0.90 0.87 13.49
C MET A 168 -0.97 0.56 12.00
N LEU A 169 -0.19 1.30 11.20
CA LEU A 169 -0.28 1.29 9.75
C LEU A 169 0.09 -0.09 9.20
N VAL A 170 1.17 -0.70 9.72
CA VAL A 170 1.56 -2.07 9.34
C VAL A 170 0.47 -3.08 9.72
N ALA A 171 -0.08 -2.99 10.93
CA ALA A 171 -1.16 -3.88 11.36
C ALA A 171 -2.42 -3.69 10.50
N ARG A 172 -2.74 -2.45 10.11
CA ARG A 172 -3.88 -2.14 9.23
C ARG A 172 -3.66 -2.71 7.83
N ILE A 173 -2.50 -2.49 7.21
CA ILE A 173 -2.14 -3.06 5.90
C ILE A 173 -2.30 -4.58 5.95
N SER A 174 -1.72 -5.24 6.96
CA SER A 174 -1.81 -6.70 7.12
C SER A 174 -3.26 -7.22 7.21
N ARG A 175 -4.10 -6.59 8.06
CA ARG A 175 -5.51 -6.98 8.21
C ARG A 175 -6.30 -6.78 6.93
N ARG A 176 -6.08 -5.65 6.25
CA ARG A 176 -6.76 -5.33 4.99
C ARG A 176 -6.36 -6.29 3.87
N THR A 177 -5.06 -6.53 3.67
CA THR A 177 -4.56 -7.51 2.70
C THR A 177 -5.17 -8.89 2.93
N LEU A 178 -5.28 -9.33 4.19
CA LEU A 178 -5.87 -10.63 4.51
C LEU A 178 -7.37 -10.70 4.18
N ALA A 179 -8.13 -9.65 4.54
CA ALA A 179 -9.56 -9.57 4.24
C ALA A 179 -9.81 -9.49 2.73
N GLU A 180 -9.09 -8.62 2.02
CA GLU A 180 -9.22 -8.43 0.58
C GLU A 180 -8.83 -9.68 -0.21
N GLN A 181 -7.76 -10.38 0.19
CA GLN A 181 -7.38 -11.65 -0.44
C GLN A 181 -8.52 -12.66 -0.34
N HIS A 182 -9.14 -12.79 0.83
CA HIS A 182 -10.22 -13.75 1.01
C HIS A 182 -11.51 -13.35 0.26
N ILE A 183 -11.85 -12.07 0.24
CA ILE A 183 -12.96 -11.54 -0.57
C ILE A 183 -12.71 -11.81 -2.06
N ALA A 184 -11.51 -11.51 -2.56
CA ALA A 184 -11.16 -11.71 -3.96
C ALA A 184 -11.20 -13.19 -4.36
N LEU A 185 -10.71 -14.10 -3.51
CA LEU A 185 -10.82 -15.54 -3.74
C LEU A 185 -12.29 -16.01 -3.74
N SER A 186 -13.14 -15.46 -2.88
CA SER A 186 -14.56 -15.83 -2.82
C SER A 186 -15.31 -15.36 -4.06
N ASN A 187 -15.07 -14.13 -4.52
CA ASN A 187 -15.67 -13.61 -5.75
C ASN A 187 -15.23 -14.43 -6.97
N GLN A 188 -13.92 -14.74 -7.07
CA GLN A 188 -13.40 -15.59 -8.14
C GLN A 188 -14.07 -16.97 -8.15
N PHE A 189 -14.26 -17.58 -6.98
CA PHE A 189 -14.93 -18.87 -6.89
C PHE A 189 -16.39 -18.82 -7.35
N ASP A 190 -17.12 -17.76 -6.98
CA ASP A 190 -18.51 -17.57 -7.43
C ASP A 190 -18.57 -17.31 -8.96
N GLU A 191 -17.64 -16.55 -9.54
CA GLU A 191 -17.52 -16.35 -11.00
C GLU A 191 -17.22 -17.68 -11.74
N ASP A 192 -16.31 -18.49 -11.20
CA ASP A 192 -15.96 -19.80 -11.76
C ASP A 192 -17.14 -20.77 -11.71
N ILE A 193 -17.98 -20.73 -10.68
CA ILE A 193 -19.22 -21.54 -10.63
C ILE A 193 -20.21 -21.08 -11.70
N LEU A 194 -20.46 -19.77 -11.78
CA LEU A 194 -21.44 -19.19 -12.71
C LEU A 194 -21.08 -19.47 -14.16
N SER A 195 -19.79 -19.37 -14.52
CA SER A 195 -19.29 -19.66 -15.88
C SER A 195 -19.41 -21.13 -16.28
N VAL A 196 -19.44 -22.07 -15.32
CA VAL A 196 -19.65 -23.51 -15.58
C VAL A 196 -21.15 -23.83 -15.71
N SER A 197 -22.03 -23.06 -15.05
CA SER A 197 -23.48 -23.28 -15.05
C SER A 197 -24.25 -22.54 -16.17
N GLY A 198 -23.59 -21.74 -17.01
CA GLY A 198 -24.22 -20.95 -18.07
C GLY A 198 -23.95 -21.49 -19.49
N GLU A 199 -25.03 -21.85 -20.20
CA GLU A 199 -25.08 -21.99 -21.67
C GLU A 199 -24.88 -20.64 -22.39
N SER A 200 -23.77 -19.93 -22.15
CA SER A 200 -23.49 -18.67 -22.87
C SER A 200 -22.47 -18.91 -23.99
N SER A 201 -23.00 -18.81 -25.21
CA SER A 201 -22.35 -18.70 -26.50
C SER A 201 -21.30 -17.57 -26.57
N PHE A 202 -20.07 -17.89 -26.18
CA PHE A 202 -18.87 -17.15 -26.59
C PHE A 202 -17.77 -18.14 -26.99
N ASP A 203 -17.79 -18.55 -28.27
CA ASP A 203 -16.81 -19.43 -28.94
C ASP A 203 -15.39 -18.83 -29.09
N HIS A 204 -14.99 -17.86 -28.25
CA HIS A 204 -13.69 -17.19 -28.37
C HIS A 204 -12.87 -17.08 -27.08
N ALA A 205 -13.27 -17.72 -25.97
CA ALA A 205 -12.34 -17.95 -24.87
C ALA A 205 -11.46 -19.17 -25.21
N PRO A 206 -10.13 -19.04 -25.37
CA PRO A 206 -9.28 -20.18 -25.70
C PRO A 206 -9.45 -21.29 -24.64
N LEU A 207 -9.71 -22.50 -25.09
CA LEU A 207 -9.67 -23.73 -24.29
C LEU A 207 -8.33 -23.79 -23.54
N GLY A 208 -8.36 -23.57 -22.22
CA GLY A 208 -7.16 -23.53 -21.37
C GLY A 208 -6.90 -22.20 -20.65
N PHE A 209 -7.72 -21.16 -20.86
CA PHE A 209 -7.62 -19.92 -20.10
C PHE A 209 -8.21 -20.09 -18.68
N SER A 210 -7.56 -20.91 -17.86
CA SER A 210 -7.64 -20.74 -16.41
C SER A 210 -7.10 -19.34 -16.16
N THR A 211 -7.96 -18.42 -15.73
CA THR A 211 -7.45 -17.19 -15.13
C THR A 211 -6.65 -17.67 -13.92
N GLN A 212 -5.32 -17.65 -14.04
CA GLN A 212 -4.39 -17.95 -12.94
C GLN A 212 -4.41 -16.80 -11.92
N ARG A 213 -5.61 -16.31 -11.62
CA ARG A 213 -5.90 -15.26 -10.68
C ARG A 213 -5.87 -15.93 -9.31
N THR A 214 -5.10 -15.39 -8.39
CA THR A 214 -4.96 -15.93 -7.02
C THR A 214 -5.36 -14.84 -6.03
N GLY A 215 -6.65 -14.49 -6.03
CA GLY A 215 -7.16 -13.36 -5.25
C GLY A 215 -6.56 -12.02 -5.71
N ILE A 216 -5.97 -11.27 -4.78
CA ILE A 216 -5.30 -9.98 -5.03
C ILE A 216 -3.81 -10.12 -5.39
N VAL A 217 -3.24 -11.32 -5.30
CA VAL A 217 -1.85 -11.59 -5.71
C VAL A 217 -1.81 -11.86 -7.21
N LYS A 218 -0.95 -11.14 -7.92
CA LYS A 218 -0.67 -11.33 -9.34
C LYS A 218 0.68 -12.07 -9.48
N PRO A 219 0.70 -13.34 -9.95
CA PRO A 219 1.93 -14.13 -10.07
C PRO A 219 2.97 -13.54 -11.03
N ALA A 220 2.51 -12.91 -12.11
CA ALA A 220 3.34 -12.28 -13.12
C ALA A 220 2.90 -10.82 -13.30
N CYS A 221 3.22 -9.96 -12.33
CA CYS A 221 2.89 -8.54 -12.41
C CYS A 221 3.90 -7.82 -13.30
N ASP A 222 3.44 -7.34 -14.44
CA ASP A 222 4.16 -6.36 -15.27
C ASP A 222 4.29 -5.04 -14.52
N ILE A 223 5.51 -4.75 -14.07
CA ILE A 223 5.81 -3.58 -13.26
C ILE A 223 5.85 -2.32 -14.13
N ALA A 224 6.35 -2.39 -15.36
CA ALA A 224 6.39 -1.23 -16.25
C ALA A 224 4.97 -0.74 -16.58
N GLN A 225 4.05 -1.66 -16.86
CA GLN A 225 2.65 -1.33 -17.10
C GLN A 225 1.99 -0.72 -15.86
N LEU A 226 2.25 -1.27 -14.67
CA LEU A 226 1.73 -0.73 -13.41
C LEU A 226 2.20 0.72 -13.16
N LEU A 227 3.50 0.97 -13.36
CA LEU A 227 4.10 2.30 -13.21
C LEU A 227 3.55 3.30 -14.24
N HIS A 228 3.30 2.84 -15.47
CA HIS A 228 2.70 3.66 -16.52
C HIS A 228 1.27 4.08 -16.15
N GLY A 229 0.49 3.15 -15.57
CA GLY A 229 -0.82 3.46 -15.01
C GLY A 229 -0.76 4.52 -13.90
N CYS A 230 0.24 4.44 -13.00
CA CYS A 230 0.47 5.46 -11.97
C CYS A 230 0.78 6.83 -12.59
N ALA A 231 1.65 6.86 -13.60
CA ALA A 231 2.06 8.09 -14.27
C ALA A 231 0.86 8.84 -14.86
N ILE A 232 0.02 8.15 -15.65
CA ILE A 232 -1.18 8.73 -16.25
C ILE A 232 -2.10 9.31 -15.18
N LYS A 233 -2.38 8.54 -14.11
CA LYS A 233 -3.29 8.96 -13.05
C LYS A 233 -2.81 10.24 -12.35
N ILE A 234 -1.51 10.37 -12.13
CA ILE A 234 -0.93 11.54 -11.45
C ILE A 234 -0.88 12.75 -12.34
N GLN A 235 -0.54 12.56 -13.63
CA GLN A 235 -0.54 13.65 -14.60
C GLN A 235 -1.96 14.20 -14.79
N ALA A 236 -2.96 13.32 -14.97
CA ALA A 236 -4.36 13.73 -15.06
C ALA A 236 -4.84 14.44 -13.78
N GLN A 237 -4.56 13.86 -12.60
CA GLN A 237 -4.89 14.52 -11.33
C GLN A 237 -4.19 15.88 -11.20
N PHE A 238 -2.96 16.01 -11.68
CA PHE A 238 -2.23 17.27 -11.68
C PHE A 238 -2.86 18.33 -12.57
N GLU A 239 -3.28 17.95 -13.77
CA GLU A 239 -3.88 18.88 -14.73
C GLU A 239 -5.25 19.34 -14.23
N ASP A 240 -6.08 18.41 -13.73
CA ASP A 240 -7.39 18.70 -13.14
C ASP A 240 -7.26 19.62 -11.91
N ALA A 241 -6.26 19.39 -11.07
CA ALA A 241 -6.03 20.12 -9.83
C ALA A 241 -5.77 21.62 -9.99
N TYR A 242 -5.10 21.98 -11.08
CA TYR A 242 -4.57 23.31 -11.33
C TYR A 242 -5.24 23.96 -12.54
N ASP A 243 -6.32 23.36 -13.05
CA ASP A 243 -7.04 23.78 -14.26
C ASP A 243 -6.09 23.97 -15.46
N LEU A 244 -5.16 23.05 -15.66
CA LEU A 244 -4.14 23.14 -16.71
C LEU A 244 -4.54 22.35 -17.97
N PRO A 245 -4.08 22.78 -19.16
CA PRO A 245 -4.25 21.98 -20.37
C PRO A 245 -3.60 20.58 -20.25
N PRO A 246 -4.07 19.61 -21.04
CA PRO A 246 -3.41 18.31 -21.15
C PRO A 246 -1.93 18.44 -21.54
N ASP A 247 -1.12 17.49 -21.07
CA ASP A 247 0.32 17.37 -21.33
C ASP A 247 1.18 18.51 -20.74
N THR A 248 0.66 19.24 -19.74
CA THR A 248 1.41 20.28 -19.02
C THR A 248 2.05 19.78 -17.73
N ALA A 249 1.63 18.60 -17.25
CA ALA A 249 2.26 17.91 -16.13
C ALA A 249 3.74 17.60 -16.39
N PRO A 250 4.59 17.49 -15.34
CA PRO A 250 5.92 16.92 -15.50
C PRO A 250 5.84 15.56 -16.19
N GLN A 251 6.63 15.38 -17.24
CA GLN A 251 6.70 14.10 -17.95
C GLN A 251 7.29 13.03 -17.04
N ILE A 252 6.63 11.88 -16.92
CA ILE A 252 7.10 10.76 -16.10
C ILE A 252 7.66 9.68 -17.03
N VAL A 253 8.99 9.57 -17.06
CA VAL A 253 9.72 8.69 -17.97
C VAL A 253 10.12 7.40 -17.24
N ILE A 254 9.57 6.27 -17.68
CA ILE A 254 9.89 4.94 -17.13
C ILE A 254 11.06 4.35 -17.91
N GLU A 255 12.15 3.95 -17.25
CA GLU A 255 13.38 3.45 -17.89
C GLU A 255 13.96 2.24 -17.15
N GLY A 256 15.04 1.65 -17.68
CA GLY A 256 15.66 0.44 -17.11
C GLY A 256 15.01 -0.86 -17.63
N ASN A 257 14.90 -1.88 -16.78
CA ASN A 257 14.34 -3.18 -17.15
C ASN A 257 12.80 -3.13 -17.23
N ARG A 258 12.27 -2.81 -18.40
CA ARG A 258 10.81 -2.72 -18.63
C ARG A 258 10.12 -4.09 -18.74
N ASP A 259 10.86 -5.16 -18.93
CA ASP A 259 10.32 -6.53 -19.00
C ASP A 259 10.24 -7.21 -17.62
N ALA A 260 10.49 -6.45 -16.54
CA ALA A 260 10.46 -6.96 -15.18
C ALA A 260 9.06 -7.43 -14.79
N SER A 261 8.95 -8.73 -14.47
CA SER A 261 7.73 -9.37 -13.96
C SER A 261 7.99 -9.94 -12.57
N PHE A 262 7.07 -9.68 -11.64
CA PHE A 262 7.23 -10.08 -10.23
C PHE A 262 5.90 -10.52 -9.61
N MET A 263 5.95 -11.49 -8.69
CA MET A 263 4.76 -11.90 -7.93
C MET A 263 4.50 -10.91 -6.80
N CYS A 264 3.45 -10.12 -6.90
CA CYS A 264 3.10 -9.15 -5.86
C CYS A 264 1.60 -8.89 -5.77
N VAL A 265 1.22 -8.10 -4.76
CA VAL A 265 -0.08 -7.42 -4.72
C VAL A 265 0.09 -6.08 -5.44
N PRO A 266 -0.47 -5.89 -6.66
CA PRO A 266 -0.22 -4.69 -7.46
C PRO A 266 -0.60 -3.40 -6.75
N ASP A 267 -1.75 -3.40 -6.05
CA ASP A 267 -2.28 -2.24 -5.33
C ASP A 267 -1.29 -1.66 -4.31
N ASN A 268 -0.48 -2.52 -3.66
CA ASN A 268 0.53 -2.07 -2.69
C ASN A 268 1.66 -1.30 -3.37
N ILE A 269 2.14 -1.78 -4.53
CA ILE A 269 3.19 -1.11 -5.29
C ILE A 269 2.63 0.18 -5.88
N GLU A 270 1.42 0.12 -6.43
CA GLU A 270 0.72 1.28 -6.98
C GLU A 270 0.62 2.40 -5.95
N TYR A 271 0.13 2.09 -4.74
CA TYR A 271 -0.01 3.08 -3.67
C TYR A 271 1.32 3.74 -3.29
N ILE A 272 2.38 2.94 -3.08
CA ILE A 272 3.71 3.45 -2.71
C ILE A 272 4.24 4.39 -3.80
N VAL A 273 4.24 3.94 -5.05
CA VAL A 273 4.78 4.73 -6.16
C VAL A 273 3.92 5.97 -6.39
N TYR A 274 2.61 5.85 -6.26
CA TYR A 274 1.68 6.95 -6.47
C TYR A 274 1.91 8.09 -5.47
N GLU A 275 2.05 7.77 -4.18
CA GLU A 275 2.35 8.77 -3.15
C GLU A 275 3.74 9.41 -3.33
N LEU A 276 4.74 8.63 -3.77
CA LEU A 276 6.06 9.18 -4.08
C LEU A 276 5.99 10.16 -5.25
N LEU A 277 5.39 9.76 -6.37
CA LEU A 277 5.27 10.61 -7.55
C LEU A 277 4.47 11.88 -7.25
N LYS A 278 3.41 11.82 -6.43
CA LYS A 278 2.70 13.01 -5.92
C LYS A 278 3.64 14.00 -5.22
N ASN A 279 4.50 13.52 -4.33
CA ASN A 279 5.48 14.34 -3.62
C ASN A 279 6.47 15.01 -4.59
N LEU A 280 6.93 14.26 -5.59
CA LEU A 280 7.91 14.73 -6.57
C LEU A 280 7.32 15.80 -7.50
N VAL A 281 6.12 15.57 -8.03
CA VAL A 281 5.39 16.57 -8.83
C VAL A 281 5.21 17.85 -8.02
N ARG A 282 4.78 17.74 -6.75
CA ARG A 282 4.62 18.89 -5.86
C ARG A 282 5.92 19.68 -5.65
N ALA A 283 7.05 19.00 -5.46
CA ALA A 283 8.34 19.64 -5.28
C ALA A 283 8.77 20.43 -6.53
N ILE A 284 8.59 19.84 -7.72
CA ILE A 284 8.86 20.50 -9.01
C ILE A 284 8.04 21.79 -9.15
N LEU A 285 6.76 21.76 -8.75
CA LEU A 285 5.88 22.93 -8.84
C LEU A 285 6.28 24.05 -7.89
N LYS A 286 6.54 23.73 -6.62
CA LYS A 286 6.98 24.73 -5.63
C LYS A 286 8.22 25.47 -6.12
N LYS A 287 9.17 24.72 -6.71
CA LYS A 287 10.38 25.29 -7.33
C LYS A 287 10.06 26.15 -8.56
N GLY A 288 9.17 25.67 -9.44
CA GLY A 288 8.72 26.43 -10.62
C GLY A 288 8.04 27.75 -10.25
N GLN A 289 7.19 27.77 -9.23
CA GLN A 289 6.52 28.97 -8.72
C GLN A 289 7.51 29.97 -8.09
N ALA A 290 8.48 29.50 -7.32
CA ALA A 290 9.54 30.34 -6.74
C ALA A 290 10.41 31.02 -7.82
N ASN A 291 10.58 30.36 -8.97
CA ASN A 291 11.39 30.85 -10.09
C ASN A 291 10.65 31.80 -11.05
N LYS A 292 9.35 32.07 -10.86
CA LYS A 292 8.55 33.01 -11.70
C LYS A 292 8.99 34.48 -11.68
N ARG A 293 10.10 34.82 -11.00
CA ARG A 293 10.80 36.12 -11.15
C ARG A 293 11.83 36.14 -12.28
N GLY A 294 12.09 35.01 -12.94
CA GLY A 294 13.01 34.89 -14.08
C GLY A 294 12.30 34.36 -15.32
N VAL A 295 12.42 35.13 -16.40
CA VAL A 295 11.86 34.93 -17.74
C VAL A 295 12.29 33.59 -18.36
N ASN A 296 11.38 32.61 -18.42
CA ASN A 296 11.06 31.76 -19.58
C ASN A 296 10.11 30.63 -19.15
N ALA A 297 9.05 30.44 -19.92
CA ALA A 297 8.04 29.40 -19.76
C ALA A 297 8.57 28.01 -20.19
N ASP A 298 9.71 27.59 -19.63
CA ASP A 298 10.33 26.32 -19.96
C ASP A 298 9.53 25.18 -19.32
N ALA A 299 9.31 24.12 -20.11
CA ALA A 299 8.59 22.91 -19.71
C ALA A 299 9.09 22.37 -18.35
N LEU A 300 8.16 21.89 -17.52
CA LEU A 300 8.51 21.31 -16.22
C LEU A 300 9.50 20.14 -16.42
N PRO A 301 10.56 20.04 -15.59
CA PRO A 301 11.56 18.99 -15.75
C PRO A 301 10.93 17.60 -15.58
N PRO A 302 11.36 16.60 -16.37
CA PRO A 302 10.81 15.26 -16.27
C PRO A 302 11.21 14.57 -14.95
N ILE A 303 10.36 13.64 -14.52
CA ILE A 303 10.62 12.69 -13.44
C ILE A 303 11.03 11.36 -14.08
N PHE A 304 12.13 10.78 -13.61
CA PHE A 304 12.60 9.47 -14.09
C PHE A 304 12.26 8.36 -13.10
N VAL A 305 11.63 7.30 -13.59
CA VAL A 305 11.32 6.08 -12.84
C VAL A 305 12.15 4.93 -13.41
N THR A 306 13.27 4.62 -12.78
CA THR A 306 14.18 3.55 -13.21
C THR A 306 13.82 2.22 -12.56
N ILE A 307 13.56 1.19 -13.36
CA ILE A 307 13.33 -0.19 -12.92
C ILE A 307 14.65 -0.95 -12.99
N CYS A 308 15.08 -1.51 -11.86
CA CYS A 308 16.19 -2.45 -11.80
C CYS A 308 15.69 -3.74 -11.17
N SER A 309 15.91 -4.88 -11.80
CA SER A 309 15.56 -6.17 -11.24
C SER A 309 16.75 -7.13 -11.29
N ASN A 310 16.81 -8.03 -10.32
CA ASN A 310 17.68 -9.19 -10.32
C ASN A 310 16.87 -10.41 -9.85
N ASP A 311 17.51 -11.58 -9.76
CA ASP A 311 16.83 -12.83 -9.35
C ASP A 311 16.29 -12.79 -7.92
N GLN A 312 16.72 -11.83 -7.11
CA GLN A 312 16.38 -11.68 -5.70
C GLN A 312 15.60 -10.41 -5.38
N ASP A 313 15.45 -9.45 -6.27
CA ASP A 313 14.94 -8.14 -5.93
C ASP A 313 14.41 -7.37 -7.12
N ILE A 314 13.37 -6.58 -6.90
CA ILE A 314 13.08 -5.43 -7.75
C ILE A 314 13.32 -4.13 -6.98
N THR A 315 13.97 -3.19 -7.64
CA THR A 315 14.26 -1.84 -7.16
C THR A 315 13.63 -0.84 -8.12
N ILE A 316 12.79 0.04 -7.57
CA ILE A 316 12.16 1.13 -8.32
C ILE A 316 12.76 2.43 -7.79
N ARG A 317 13.52 3.12 -8.63
CA ARG A 317 14.15 4.40 -8.29
C ARG A 317 13.36 5.53 -8.93
N VAL A 318 12.95 6.52 -8.13
CA VAL A 318 12.23 7.69 -8.61
C VAL A 318 13.11 8.92 -8.42
N SER A 319 13.34 9.70 -9.48
CA SER A 319 14.27 10.84 -9.49
C SER A 319 13.62 12.09 -10.08
N ASP A 320 13.72 13.21 -9.37
CA ASP A 320 13.17 14.51 -9.77
C ASP A 320 14.24 15.63 -9.78
N GLN A 321 13.83 16.83 -10.23
CA GLN A 321 14.61 18.06 -10.13
C GLN A 321 13.92 19.15 -9.28
N GLY A 322 13.11 18.74 -8.31
CA GLY A 322 12.30 19.57 -7.41
C GLY A 322 13.08 20.32 -6.34
N GLY A 323 14.42 20.17 -6.28
CA GLY A 323 15.30 20.95 -5.38
C GLY A 323 15.81 20.18 -4.16
N GLY A 324 15.32 18.96 -3.93
CA GLY A 324 15.78 18.08 -2.86
C GLY A 324 15.22 18.44 -1.48
N ILE A 325 15.65 17.70 -0.46
CA ILE A 325 15.23 17.87 0.94
C ILE A 325 16.31 18.67 1.69
N PRO A 326 15.96 19.80 2.36
CA PRO A 326 16.88 20.55 3.20
C PRO A 326 17.49 19.69 4.32
N TYR A 327 18.73 20.00 4.71
CA TYR A 327 19.48 19.17 5.66
C TYR A 327 18.82 19.15 7.05
N GLU A 328 18.17 20.25 7.41
CA GLU A 328 17.50 20.47 8.69
C GLU A 328 16.26 19.57 8.84
N ILE A 329 15.56 19.29 7.73
CA ILE A 329 14.32 18.50 7.71
C ILE A 329 14.61 17.01 7.50
N LEU A 330 15.75 16.67 6.89
CA LEU A 330 16.09 15.29 6.51
C LEU A 330 15.95 14.27 7.66
N PRO A 331 16.36 14.55 8.92
CA PRO A 331 16.16 13.62 10.03
C PRO A 331 14.68 13.37 10.37
N HIS A 332 13.80 14.29 9.99
CA HIS A 332 12.38 14.30 10.32
C HIS A 332 11.47 13.90 9.15
N THR A 333 12.01 13.61 7.96
CA THR A 333 11.23 13.26 6.76
C THR A 333 10.29 12.07 7.01
N TRP A 334 10.73 11.12 7.81
CA TRP A 334 10.00 9.88 8.13
C TRP A 334 9.15 9.99 9.40
N SER A 335 9.24 11.09 10.14
CA SER A 335 8.46 11.26 11.37
C SER A 335 7.03 11.68 11.04
N TYR A 336 6.07 11.06 11.72
CA TYR A 336 4.66 11.44 11.69
C TYR A 336 4.40 12.72 12.49
N SER A 337 5.32 13.06 13.41
CA SER A 337 5.28 14.29 14.22
C SER A 337 6.04 15.48 13.62
N ASN A 338 6.45 15.42 12.35
CA ASN A 338 7.22 16.49 11.73
C ASN A 338 6.40 17.81 11.66
N PRO A 339 6.87 18.91 12.29
CA PRO A 339 6.16 20.19 12.33
C PRO A 339 5.85 20.79 10.93
N GLU A 340 6.68 20.52 9.92
CA GLU A 340 6.41 21.01 8.56
C GLU A 340 5.28 20.25 7.86
N LYS A 341 5.14 18.95 8.15
CA LYS A 341 3.99 18.15 7.70
C LYS A 341 2.71 18.62 8.38
N LEU A 342 2.86 19.12 9.61
CA LEU A 342 1.81 19.65 10.46
C LEU A 342 1.16 20.93 9.94
N HIS A 343 1.95 21.86 9.39
CA HIS A 343 1.40 23.07 8.75
C HIS A 343 0.58 22.75 7.48
N CYS A 344 0.76 21.56 6.89
CA CYS A 344 -0.08 21.08 5.81
C CYS A 344 -1.41 20.46 6.32
N MET A 345 -1.63 20.38 7.64
CA MET A 345 -2.81 19.78 8.27
C MET A 345 -4.01 20.72 8.44
N ASP A 346 -3.89 22.02 8.18
CA ASP A 346 -5.09 22.89 8.06
C ASP A 346 -6.02 22.41 6.93
N SER A 347 -5.45 21.72 5.93
CA SER A 347 -6.19 21.10 4.84
C SER A 347 -6.68 19.68 5.15
N PHE A 348 -6.30 19.06 6.27
CA PHE A 348 -6.75 17.70 6.66
C PHE A 348 -8.24 17.66 7.01
N ASN A 349 -8.78 18.76 7.53
CA ASN A 349 -10.23 18.94 7.73
C ASN A 349 -11.03 18.81 6.41
N GLN A 350 -10.36 18.92 5.26
CA GLN A 350 -10.95 18.77 3.93
C GLN A 350 -10.74 17.35 3.36
N VAL A 351 -9.82 16.55 3.93
CA VAL A 351 -9.51 15.18 3.49
C VAL A 351 -10.36 14.18 4.28
N ASN A 352 -11.61 14.04 3.83
CA ASN A 352 -12.57 13.18 4.52
C ASN A 352 -12.18 11.69 4.48
N LYS A 353 -11.39 11.22 3.50
CA LYS A 353 -11.08 9.79 3.30
C LYS A 353 -9.64 9.60 2.81
N LEU A 354 -8.92 8.63 3.38
CA LEU A 354 -7.59 8.21 2.92
C LEU A 354 -7.62 6.73 2.60
N GLU A 355 -7.73 6.44 1.31
CA GLU A 355 -7.88 5.07 0.84
C GLU A 355 -6.55 4.39 0.61
N ALA A 356 -6.57 3.06 0.79
CA ALA A 356 -5.41 2.22 0.59
C ALA A 356 -5.16 1.89 -0.89
N LYS A 357 -6.15 2.16 -1.77
CA LYS A 357 -6.05 1.98 -3.22
C LYS A 357 -6.25 3.29 -3.94
N VAL A 358 -5.45 3.53 -4.96
CA VAL A 358 -5.56 4.70 -5.83
C VAL A 358 -6.91 4.71 -6.57
N SER A 359 -7.49 3.55 -6.83
CA SER A 359 -8.83 3.43 -7.43
C SER A 359 -9.97 3.80 -6.48
N GLU A 360 -9.77 3.74 -5.16
CA GLU A 360 -10.79 4.04 -4.16
C GLU A 360 -10.78 5.53 -3.75
N SER A 361 -9.73 6.27 -4.10
CA SER A 361 -9.62 7.72 -3.87
C SER A 361 -10.43 8.51 -4.89
N GLU A 362 -11.76 8.41 -4.83
CA GLU A 362 -12.65 9.32 -5.56
C GLU A 362 -12.63 10.70 -4.89
N ARG A 363 -12.04 11.69 -5.58
CA ARG A 363 -12.13 13.13 -5.28
C ARG A 363 -11.51 13.60 -3.97
N THR A 364 -10.23 13.33 -3.74
CA THR A 364 -9.43 14.16 -2.82
C THR A 364 -8.84 15.35 -3.59
N PHE A 365 -9.17 16.57 -3.12
CA PHE A 365 -8.58 17.83 -3.55
C PHE A 365 -7.04 17.78 -3.57
N PRO A 366 -6.41 18.57 -4.44
CA PRO A 366 -5.21 18.11 -5.09
C PRO A 366 -3.94 18.41 -4.29
N PHE A 367 -2.98 17.49 -4.36
CA PHE A 367 -1.63 17.64 -3.78
C PHE A 367 -1.54 17.86 -2.26
N LEU A 368 -2.56 17.43 -1.53
CA LEU A 368 -2.39 17.10 -0.12
C LEU A 368 -1.77 15.71 -0.03
N SER A 369 -0.46 15.67 0.11
CA SER A 369 0.29 14.54 0.62
C SER A 369 1.03 14.96 1.89
N PHE A 370 1.10 14.01 2.82
CA PHE A 370 1.51 14.16 4.22
C PHE A 370 3.00 14.10 4.45
#